data_AF-A0A969MFE0-F1
#
_entry.id   AF-A0A969MFE0-F1
#
_cell.length_a   1.000
_cell.length_b   1.000
_cell.length_c   1.000
_cell.angle_alpha   90.00
_cell.angle_beta   90.00
_cell.angle_gamma   90.00
#
_symmetry.space_group_name_H-M   'P 1'
#
loop_
_entity.id
_entity.type
_entity.pdbx_description
1 polymer ?
#
loop_
_entity_poly.entity_id
_entity_poly.type
_entity_poly.pdbx_seq_one_letter_code
_entity_poly.pdbx_strand_id
1 'polypeptide(L)'
;METLRVGSKGDSVRSLQLLLNQRGYTVDVDGVFGDESEDAIIDFQTKAKLNADGVVGEMTWNALLKNEVKTFVSKINKSTYLVNEKSFYPEAFAKKNIVLHHTAGWVVQKGTKDKASMNHVAWWNSRNNEISDTQGRVSTAFSIDYHGNIYQHFDPKFWAYHLGLGRAKNYLDKQSIGIEITNEGYMKRNTMVILYGLQVILKSNTIDHKMNQYT
;
A
#
# COMPACT_ATOMS: atom_id res chain seq x y z
N MET A 1 10.20 -14.92 -3.26
CA MET A 1 9.24 -15.71 -2.45
C MET A 1 9.86 -17.08 -2.20
N GLU A 2 9.49 -17.72 -1.09
CA GLU A 2 9.94 -19.08 -0.77
C GLU A 2 9.41 -20.11 -1.80
N THR A 3 10.18 -21.15 -2.08
CA THR A 3 9.71 -22.29 -2.89
C THR A 3 8.85 -23.22 -2.04
N LEU A 4 7.59 -23.40 -2.41
CA LEU A 4 6.65 -24.26 -1.69
C LEU A 4 6.42 -25.58 -2.44
N ARG A 5 6.18 -26.64 -1.68
CA ARG A 5 5.86 -27.99 -2.17
C ARG A 5 5.09 -28.74 -1.07
N VAL A 6 4.63 -29.95 -1.36
CA VAL A 6 3.99 -30.81 -0.33
C VAL A 6 4.83 -30.88 0.94
N GLY A 7 4.17 -30.70 2.08
CA GLY A 7 4.79 -30.65 3.41
C GLY A 7 5.25 -29.26 3.85
N SER A 8 5.34 -28.26 2.95
CA SER A 8 5.52 -26.86 3.34
C SER A 8 4.37 -26.39 4.25
N LYS A 9 4.66 -25.49 5.20
CA LYS A 9 3.68 -24.94 6.14
C LYS A 9 3.92 -23.46 6.44
N GLY A 10 2.89 -22.74 6.84
CA GLY A 10 2.97 -21.37 7.34
C GLY A 10 2.30 -20.32 6.47
N ASP A 11 2.61 -19.06 6.73
CA ASP A 11 1.92 -17.90 6.13
C ASP A 11 2.06 -17.85 4.60
N SER A 12 3.17 -18.33 4.05
CA SER A 12 3.36 -18.43 2.60
C SER A 12 2.43 -19.44 1.94
N VAL A 13 2.12 -20.54 2.62
CA VAL A 13 1.14 -21.54 2.15
C VAL A 13 -0.28 -20.98 2.24
N ARG A 14 -0.64 -20.27 3.33
CA ARG A 14 -1.95 -19.59 3.41
C ARG A 14 -2.14 -18.60 2.27
N SER A 15 -1.08 -17.84 1.97
CA SER A 15 -1.08 -16.88 0.87
C SER A 15 -1.28 -17.58 -0.49
N LEU A 16 -0.63 -18.72 -0.70
CA LEU A 16 -0.83 -19.56 -1.88
C LEU A 16 -2.29 -20.04 -2.00
N GLN A 17 -2.84 -20.60 -0.93
CA GLN A 17 -4.21 -21.14 -0.89
C GLN A 17 -5.26 -20.05 -1.17
N LEU A 18 -5.07 -18.86 -0.59
CA LEU A 18 -5.92 -17.69 -0.90
C LEU A 18 -5.85 -17.32 -2.39
N LEU A 19 -4.65 -17.27 -2.97
CA LEU A 19 -4.47 -16.98 -4.39
C LEU A 19 -5.12 -18.05 -5.27
N LEU A 20 -4.95 -19.33 -4.96
CA LEU A 20 -5.62 -20.43 -5.67
C LEU A 20 -7.15 -20.25 -5.64
N ASN A 21 -7.73 -19.96 -4.48
CA ASN A 21 -9.17 -19.69 -4.37
C ASN A 21 -9.60 -18.49 -5.23
N GLN A 22 -8.80 -17.42 -5.27
CA GLN A 22 -9.05 -16.27 -6.15
C GLN A 22 -8.93 -16.61 -7.65
N ARG A 23 -8.16 -17.65 -8.00
CA ARG A 23 -8.05 -18.18 -9.37
C ARG A 23 -9.14 -19.21 -9.71
N GLY A 24 -10.12 -19.41 -8.84
CA GLY A 24 -11.26 -20.28 -9.08
C GLY A 24 -11.04 -21.74 -8.68
N TYR A 25 -9.98 -22.04 -7.94
CA TYR A 25 -9.81 -23.32 -7.27
C TYR A 25 -10.61 -23.33 -5.97
N THR A 26 -10.77 -24.51 -5.37
CA THR A 26 -11.38 -24.67 -4.04
C THR A 26 -10.42 -25.50 -3.21
N VAL A 27 -9.65 -24.81 -2.36
CA VAL A 27 -8.70 -25.41 -1.42
C VAL A 27 -8.89 -24.78 -0.04
N ASP A 28 -8.69 -25.56 1.01
CA ASP A 28 -8.72 -25.05 2.38
C ASP A 28 -7.54 -24.10 2.65
N VAL A 29 -7.77 -23.04 3.43
CA VAL A 29 -6.74 -22.03 3.80
C VAL A 29 -6.23 -22.31 5.21
N ASP A 30 -5.62 -23.47 5.41
CA ASP A 30 -5.12 -23.93 6.70
C ASP A 30 -3.63 -23.59 6.92
N GLY A 31 -2.90 -23.27 5.84
CA GLY A 31 -1.47 -23.04 5.84
C GLY A 31 -0.64 -24.31 5.80
N VAL A 32 -1.20 -25.45 5.35
CA VAL A 32 -0.50 -26.72 5.12
C VAL A 32 -0.59 -27.08 3.64
N PHE A 33 0.56 -27.28 3.02
CA PHE A 33 0.62 -27.65 1.61
C PHE A 33 0.44 -29.17 1.52
N GLY A 34 -0.83 -29.60 1.46
CA GLY A 34 -1.22 -30.99 1.23
C GLY A 34 -1.66 -31.27 -0.21
N ASP A 35 -2.18 -32.46 -0.43
CA ASP A 35 -2.51 -33.01 -1.75
C ASP A 35 -3.47 -32.10 -2.54
N GLU A 36 -4.50 -31.53 -1.89
CA GLU A 36 -5.43 -30.60 -2.55
C GLU A 36 -4.74 -29.34 -3.10
N SER A 37 -3.73 -28.82 -2.37
CA SER A 37 -2.94 -27.68 -2.83
C SER A 37 -1.99 -28.06 -3.95
N GLU A 38 -1.45 -29.28 -3.93
CA GLU A 38 -0.60 -29.81 -5.00
C GLU A 38 -1.38 -29.99 -6.30
N ASP A 39 -2.53 -30.67 -6.24
CA ASP A 39 -3.40 -30.89 -7.39
C ASP A 39 -3.83 -29.57 -8.04
N ALA A 40 -4.23 -28.59 -7.21
CA ALA A 40 -4.58 -27.26 -7.67
C ALA A 40 -3.41 -26.54 -8.35
N ILE A 41 -2.18 -26.72 -7.85
CA ILE A 41 -0.98 -26.12 -8.45
C ILE A 41 -0.58 -26.80 -9.75
N ILE A 42 -0.66 -28.14 -9.83
CA ILE A 42 -0.37 -28.88 -11.05
C ILE A 42 -1.34 -28.45 -12.17
N ASP A 43 -2.64 -28.37 -11.87
CA ASP A 43 -3.62 -27.90 -12.84
C ASP A 43 -3.39 -26.42 -13.21
N PHE A 44 -3.08 -25.56 -12.23
CA PHE A 44 -2.74 -24.16 -12.49
C PHE A 44 -1.52 -24.02 -13.40
N GLN A 45 -0.44 -24.72 -13.10
CA GLN A 45 0.79 -24.73 -13.91
C GLN A 45 0.50 -25.20 -15.33
N THR A 46 -0.30 -26.25 -15.48
CA THR A 46 -0.75 -26.77 -16.80
C THR A 46 -1.49 -25.70 -17.58
N LYS A 47 -2.50 -25.06 -16.98
CA LYS A 47 -3.28 -23.96 -17.60
C LYS A 47 -2.41 -22.74 -17.92
N ALA A 48 -1.42 -22.46 -17.09
CA ALA A 48 -0.46 -21.38 -17.27
C ALA A 48 0.68 -21.72 -18.26
N LYS A 49 0.70 -22.94 -18.82
CA LYS A 49 1.77 -23.46 -19.71
C LYS A 49 3.16 -23.42 -19.05
N LEU A 50 3.22 -23.75 -17.77
CA LEU A 50 4.45 -23.95 -16.99
C LEU A 50 4.77 -25.44 -16.88
N ASN A 51 5.94 -25.77 -16.32
CA ASN A 51 6.21 -27.13 -15.88
C ASN A 51 5.23 -27.49 -14.75
N ALA A 52 4.43 -28.54 -14.92
CA ALA A 52 3.38 -28.96 -13.99
C ALA A 52 3.94 -29.97 -12.98
N ASP A 53 4.86 -29.50 -12.13
CA ASP A 53 5.60 -30.31 -11.16
C ASP A 53 5.06 -30.22 -9.73
N GLY A 54 3.98 -29.48 -9.49
CA GLY A 54 3.39 -29.28 -8.17
C GLY A 54 4.23 -28.36 -7.26
N VAL A 55 5.37 -27.86 -7.74
CA VAL A 55 6.29 -27.02 -6.98
C VAL A 55 6.05 -25.54 -7.29
N VAL A 56 5.78 -24.75 -6.25
CA VAL A 56 5.58 -23.31 -6.37
C VAL A 56 6.92 -22.59 -6.29
N GLY A 57 7.65 -22.63 -7.40
CA GLY A 57 8.86 -21.85 -7.64
C GLY A 57 8.56 -20.42 -8.10
N GLU A 58 9.62 -19.67 -8.41
CA GLU A 58 9.53 -18.28 -8.86
C GLU A 58 8.59 -18.08 -10.07
N MET A 59 8.66 -18.99 -11.07
CA MET A 59 7.81 -18.92 -12.25
C MET A 59 6.32 -19.10 -11.92
N THR A 60 6.00 -20.06 -11.04
CA THR A 60 4.62 -20.30 -10.59
C THR A 60 4.10 -19.10 -9.80
N TRP A 61 4.90 -18.54 -8.89
CA TRP A 61 4.55 -17.33 -8.15
C TRP A 61 4.27 -16.15 -9.08
N ASN A 62 5.14 -15.92 -10.06
CA ASN A 62 4.97 -14.84 -11.01
C ASN A 62 3.67 -14.99 -11.83
N ALA A 63 3.31 -16.21 -12.22
CA ALA A 63 2.04 -16.48 -12.91
C ALA A 63 0.81 -16.31 -12.00
N LEU A 64 0.89 -16.76 -10.74
CA LEU A 64 -0.14 -16.58 -9.72
C LEU A 64 -0.37 -15.11 -9.33
N LEU A 65 0.59 -14.22 -9.58
CA LEU A 65 0.44 -12.79 -9.27
C LEU A 65 0.12 -11.92 -10.50
N LYS A 66 0.42 -12.40 -11.72
CA LYS A 66 0.36 -11.59 -12.96
C LYS A 66 -0.98 -10.89 -13.21
N ASN A 67 -2.12 -11.54 -12.98
CA ASN A 67 -3.43 -10.95 -13.25
C ASN A 67 -3.88 -9.98 -12.16
N GLU A 68 -3.53 -10.23 -10.91
CA GLU A 68 -3.81 -9.32 -9.79
C GLU A 68 -2.99 -8.04 -9.90
N VAL A 69 -1.69 -8.16 -10.18
CA VAL A 69 -0.82 -7.00 -10.38
C VAL A 69 -1.28 -6.18 -11.58
N LYS A 70 -1.62 -6.81 -12.71
CA LYS A 70 -2.10 -6.08 -13.89
C LYS A 70 -3.43 -5.38 -13.64
N THR A 71 -4.37 -6.04 -12.95
CA THR A 71 -5.69 -5.46 -12.61
C THR A 71 -5.54 -4.33 -11.61
N PHE A 72 -4.75 -4.53 -10.54
CA PHE A 72 -4.48 -3.50 -9.54
C PHE A 72 -3.76 -2.30 -10.14
N VAL A 73 -2.69 -2.52 -10.91
CA VAL A 73 -1.94 -1.45 -11.58
C VAL A 73 -2.80 -0.71 -12.60
N SER A 74 -3.76 -1.37 -13.26
CA SER A 74 -4.71 -0.70 -14.16
C SER A 74 -5.75 0.17 -13.42
N LYS A 75 -6.03 -0.13 -12.15
CA LYS A 75 -6.87 0.70 -11.27
C LYS A 75 -6.10 1.85 -10.62
N ILE A 76 -4.76 1.80 -10.59
CA ILE A 76 -3.98 2.97 -10.20
C ILE A 76 -4.23 4.03 -11.27
N ASN A 77 -4.93 5.09 -10.88
CA ASN A 77 -5.10 6.25 -11.73
C ASN A 77 -3.76 6.99 -11.76
N LYS A 78 -2.89 6.58 -12.69
CA LYS A 78 -1.57 7.20 -12.91
C LYS A 78 -1.75 8.54 -13.61
N SER A 79 -2.43 9.49 -12.97
CA SER A 79 -2.29 10.91 -13.29
C SER A 79 -0.93 11.36 -12.75
N THR A 80 0.12 10.96 -13.47
CA THR A 80 1.52 11.15 -13.08
C THR A 80 1.77 12.59 -12.66
N TYR A 81 2.24 12.75 -11.42
CA TYR A 81 2.75 13.98 -10.81
C TYR A 81 1.72 15.09 -10.58
N LEU A 82 0.97 14.95 -9.48
CA LEU A 82 0.15 16.04 -8.96
C LEU A 82 0.96 17.12 -8.22
N VAL A 83 2.24 16.86 -7.92
CA VAL A 83 3.10 17.76 -7.14
C VAL A 83 4.38 18.10 -7.90
N ASN A 84 4.94 19.28 -7.65
CA ASN A 84 6.17 19.72 -8.32
C ASN A 84 7.44 19.10 -7.69
N GLU A 85 8.59 19.25 -8.36
CA GLU A 85 9.88 18.67 -7.94
C GLU A 85 10.41 19.18 -6.59
N LYS A 86 9.96 20.35 -6.12
CA LYS A 86 10.32 20.88 -4.78
C LYS A 86 9.56 20.18 -3.65
N SER A 87 8.56 19.39 -3.99
CA SER A 87 7.69 18.68 -3.05
C SER A 87 8.32 17.41 -2.46
N PHE A 88 9.45 16.95 -3.00
CA PHE A 88 10.15 15.75 -2.55
C PHE A 88 11.67 15.92 -2.66
N TYR A 89 12.43 14.98 -2.12
CA TYR A 89 13.87 14.90 -2.27
C TYR A 89 14.21 13.97 -3.44
N PRO A 90 14.91 14.44 -4.49
CA PRO A 90 15.22 13.61 -5.67
C PRO A 90 16.34 12.59 -5.43
N GLU A 91 16.86 12.48 -4.20
CA GLU A 91 17.81 11.45 -3.81
C GLU A 91 17.09 10.09 -3.72
N ALA A 92 17.57 9.07 -4.43
CA ALA A 92 16.93 7.75 -4.44
C ALA A 92 17.39 6.88 -3.26
N PHE A 93 16.48 6.12 -2.66
CA PHE A 93 16.78 5.16 -1.58
C PHE A 93 16.09 3.82 -1.78
N ALA A 94 16.79 2.74 -1.40
CA ALA A 94 16.17 1.42 -1.22
C ALA A 94 15.11 1.49 -0.12
N LYS A 95 13.92 0.96 -0.39
CA LYS A 95 12.79 0.99 0.52
C LYS A 95 12.66 -0.33 1.27
N LYS A 96 12.35 -0.23 2.57
CA LYS A 96 12.17 -1.36 3.50
C LYS A 96 10.77 -1.42 4.10
N ASN A 97 10.06 -0.30 4.19
CA ASN A 97 8.74 -0.26 4.81
C ASN A 97 7.72 0.46 3.95
N ILE A 98 6.45 0.17 4.24
CA ILE A 98 5.31 0.96 3.80
C ILE A 98 4.69 1.53 5.07
N VAL A 99 4.38 2.82 5.09
CA VAL A 99 3.63 3.44 6.19
C VAL A 99 2.33 3.98 5.63
N LEU A 100 1.26 3.70 6.38
CA LEU A 100 -0.07 4.22 6.10
C LEU A 100 -0.31 5.41 7.02
N HIS A 101 -0.63 6.54 6.43
CA HIS A 101 -1.02 7.75 7.15
C HIS A 101 -2.46 8.13 6.77
N HIS A 102 -3.16 8.87 7.64
CA HIS A 102 -4.48 9.38 7.31
C HIS A 102 -4.42 10.90 7.17
N THR A 103 -5.09 11.44 6.15
CA THR A 103 -5.14 12.88 5.93
C THR A 103 -6.58 13.32 5.70
N ALA A 104 -6.98 14.39 6.40
CA ALA A 104 -8.28 15.02 6.22
C ALA A 104 -8.14 16.16 5.20
N GLY A 105 -8.75 15.99 4.03
CA GLY A 105 -8.90 17.06 3.06
C GLY A 105 -9.92 18.11 3.54
N TRP A 106 -9.73 19.37 3.16
CA TRP A 106 -10.68 20.45 3.47
C TRP A 106 -11.49 20.81 2.22
N VAL A 107 -12.77 21.17 2.39
CA VAL A 107 -13.60 21.70 1.30
C VAL A 107 -13.32 23.20 1.17
N VAL A 108 -12.64 23.63 0.10
CA VAL A 108 -12.24 25.03 -0.10
C VAL A 108 -13.40 25.88 -0.65
N GLN A 109 -14.41 25.27 -1.29
CA GLN A 109 -15.64 25.93 -1.75
C GLN A 109 -16.88 25.07 -1.49
N LYS A 110 -17.90 25.66 -0.88
CA LYS A 110 -19.20 25.02 -0.62
C LYS A 110 -19.83 24.59 -1.97
N GLY A 111 -19.73 23.31 -2.32
CA GLY A 111 -20.33 22.74 -3.54
C GLY A 111 -19.38 21.89 -4.41
N THR A 112 -18.07 21.91 -4.17
CA THR A 112 -17.10 21.10 -4.94
C THR A 112 -16.71 19.82 -4.20
N LYS A 113 -17.65 18.87 -4.09
CA LYS A 113 -17.44 17.60 -3.37
C LYS A 113 -16.33 16.76 -4.03
N ASP A 114 -16.28 16.71 -5.35
CA ASP A 114 -15.40 15.79 -6.10
C ASP A 114 -13.89 16.13 -6.04
N LYS A 115 -13.48 17.22 -5.37
CA LYS A 115 -12.07 17.58 -5.19
C LYS A 115 -11.61 17.54 -3.74
N ALA A 116 -12.50 17.25 -2.79
CA ALA A 116 -12.22 17.32 -1.36
C ALA A 116 -11.12 16.35 -0.92
N SER A 117 -11.07 15.14 -1.49
CA SER A 117 -10.01 14.16 -1.25
C SER A 117 -8.63 14.63 -1.75
N MET A 118 -8.56 15.43 -2.82
CA MET A 118 -7.31 15.90 -3.45
C MET A 118 -6.88 17.31 -3.04
N ASN A 119 -7.68 18.04 -2.25
CA ASN A 119 -7.35 19.41 -1.84
C ASN A 119 -6.08 19.50 -0.98
N HIS A 120 -5.67 18.41 -0.32
CA HIS A 120 -4.38 18.34 0.35
C HIS A 120 -3.21 18.50 -0.64
N VAL A 121 -3.35 17.98 -1.87
CA VAL A 121 -2.37 18.17 -2.96
C VAL A 121 -2.34 19.61 -3.45
N ALA A 122 -3.52 20.24 -3.60
CA ALA A 122 -3.60 21.66 -3.96
C ALA A 122 -2.96 22.55 -2.88
N TRP A 123 -3.13 22.21 -1.61
CA TRP A 123 -2.48 22.88 -0.48
C TRP A 123 -0.96 22.67 -0.49
N TRP A 124 -0.49 21.44 -0.74
CA TRP A 124 0.94 21.18 -0.92
C TRP A 124 1.53 22.04 -2.04
N ASN A 125 0.84 22.12 -3.18
CA ASN A 125 1.28 22.93 -4.32
C ASN A 125 1.26 24.44 -4.04
N SER A 126 0.28 24.96 -3.31
CA SER A 126 0.22 26.39 -3.00
C SER A 126 1.35 26.83 -2.06
N ARG A 127 1.78 25.94 -1.15
CA ARG A 127 2.92 26.20 -0.26
C ARG A 127 4.26 26.25 -0.97
N ASN A 128 4.39 25.64 -2.15
CA ASN A 128 5.67 25.52 -2.85
C ASN A 128 6.22 26.83 -3.43
N ASN A 129 5.39 27.88 -3.54
CA ASN A 129 5.82 29.20 -3.99
C ASN A 129 6.18 30.15 -2.84
N GLU A 130 5.88 29.80 -1.59
CA GLU A 130 5.94 30.75 -0.45
C GLU A 130 6.92 30.35 0.65
N ILE A 131 7.59 29.20 0.53
CA ILE A 131 8.25 28.55 1.65
C ILE A 131 9.62 27.99 1.24
N SER A 132 10.65 28.24 2.06
CA SER A 132 12.03 27.74 1.90
C SER A 132 12.10 26.22 1.62
N ASP A 133 13.15 25.76 0.93
CA ASP A 133 13.41 24.37 0.47
C ASP A 133 13.13 23.21 1.45
N THR A 134 12.98 23.49 2.75
CA THR A 134 12.71 22.50 3.80
C THR A 134 11.26 22.42 4.26
N GLN A 135 10.35 23.31 3.86
CA GLN A 135 9.01 23.37 4.46
C GLN A 135 7.85 23.12 3.47
N GLY A 136 8.13 23.00 2.16
CA GLY A 136 7.15 22.67 1.11
C GLY A 136 7.03 21.18 0.78
N ARG A 137 7.81 20.30 1.39
CA ARG A 137 7.82 18.87 1.02
C ARG A 137 6.57 18.17 1.54
N VAL A 138 6.01 17.31 0.70
CA VAL A 138 4.84 16.49 1.04
C VAL A 138 5.23 15.32 1.91
N SER A 139 4.25 14.60 2.45
CA SER A 139 4.50 13.49 3.38
C SER A 139 4.70 12.14 2.67
N THR A 140 4.12 11.98 1.48
CA THR A 140 3.87 10.66 0.90
C THR A 140 4.03 10.62 -0.62
N ALA A 141 4.43 9.46 -1.16
CA ALA A 141 4.52 9.20 -2.60
C ALA A 141 3.15 8.85 -3.22
N PHE A 142 2.22 8.33 -2.41
CA PHE A 142 0.90 7.91 -2.85
C PHE A 142 -0.21 8.47 -1.96
N SER A 143 -1.39 8.65 -2.54
CA SER A 143 -2.64 8.82 -1.80
C SER A 143 -3.74 7.94 -2.37
N ILE A 144 -4.71 7.61 -1.53
CA ILE A 144 -5.91 6.84 -1.87
C ILE A 144 -7.12 7.67 -1.45
N ASP A 145 -8.06 7.91 -2.37
CA ASP A 145 -9.31 8.59 -2.05
C ASP A 145 -10.41 7.64 -1.56
N TYR A 146 -11.54 8.23 -1.12
CA TYR A 146 -12.68 7.48 -0.61
C TYR A 146 -13.36 6.59 -1.67
N HIS A 147 -13.11 6.83 -2.95
CA HIS A 147 -13.57 5.98 -4.06
C HIS A 147 -12.59 4.84 -4.38
N GLY A 148 -11.44 4.79 -3.70
CA GLY A 148 -10.38 3.82 -3.96
C GLY A 148 -9.49 4.19 -5.14
N ASN A 149 -9.57 5.41 -5.65
CA ASN A 149 -8.61 5.89 -6.65
C ASN A 149 -7.24 6.07 -5.99
N ILE A 150 -6.21 5.54 -6.63
CA ILE A 150 -4.82 5.66 -6.16
C ILE A 150 -4.10 6.70 -7.01
N TYR A 151 -3.53 7.71 -6.36
CA TYR A 151 -2.76 8.77 -7.00
C TYR A 151 -1.28 8.64 -6.64
N GLN A 152 -0.42 8.70 -7.66
CA GLN A 152 1.04 8.76 -7.47
C GLN A 152 1.52 10.20 -7.60
N HIS A 153 2.05 10.75 -6.51
CA HIS A 153 2.57 12.12 -6.45
C HIS A 153 3.96 12.24 -7.05
N PHE A 154 4.84 11.28 -6.78
CA PHE A 154 6.19 11.20 -7.35
C PHE A 154 6.70 9.75 -7.41
N ASP A 155 7.86 9.51 -8.03
CA ASP A 155 8.47 8.18 -8.09
C ASP A 155 8.87 7.73 -6.68
N PRO A 156 8.33 6.60 -6.16
CA PRO A 156 8.58 6.16 -4.80
C PRO A 156 10.03 5.78 -4.51
N LYS A 157 10.95 5.74 -5.49
CA LYS A 157 12.38 5.67 -5.18
C LYS A 157 12.89 6.91 -4.45
N PHE A 158 12.26 8.06 -4.69
CA PHE A 158 12.52 9.33 -4.00
C PHE A 158 11.86 9.35 -2.62
N TRP A 159 12.09 10.38 -1.82
CA TRP A 159 11.58 10.45 -0.45
C TRP A 159 11.03 11.82 -0.08
N ALA A 160 10.23 11.88 0.98
CA ALA A 160 9.59 13.09 1.49
C ALA A 160 9.37 12.97 3.03
N TYR A 161 8.58 13.85 3.65
CA TYR A 161 8.41 13.90 5.11
C TYR A 161 7.44 12.84 5.64
N HIS A 162 7.93 11.62 5.83
CA HIS A 162 7.00 10.53 6.05
C HIS A 162 6.85 10.08 7.52
N LEU A 163 7.92 10.18 8.32
CA LEU A 163 7.94 9.86 9.77
C LEU A 163 8.84 10.81 10.58
N GLY A 164 9.23 11.93 9.99
CA GLY A 164 10.04 12.94 10.65
C GLY A 164 9.17 13.98 11.33
N LEU A 165 9.46 14.29 12.58
CA LEU A 165 8.84 15.39 13.32
C LEU A 165 8.86 16.66 12.47
N GLY A 166 7.70 17.00 11.90
CA GLY A 166 7.51 18.25 11.17
C GLY A 166 7.97 19.40 12.07
N ARG A 167 8.92 20.20 11.56
CA ARG A 167 9.54 21.37 12.22
C ARG A 167 10.52 21.10 13.38
N ALA A 168 10.83 19.86 13.77
CA ALA A 168 11.78 19.60 14.87
C ALA A 168 12.79 18.47 14.55
N LYS A 169 13.98 18.87 14.08
CA LYS A 169 15.29 18.18 14.17
C LYS A 169 15.42 16.70 13.67
N ASN A 170 16.00 16.61 12.47
CA ASN A 170 17.08 15.72 12.01
C ASN A 170 16.94 14.20 11.81
N TYR A 171 15.81 13.55 12.09
CA TYR A 171 15.63 12.14 11.68
C TYR A 171 14.45 12.00 10.74
N LEU A 172 14.76 12.00 9.44
CA LEU A 172 13.78 11.76 8.39
C LEU A 172 13.97 10.34 7.88
N ASP A 173 12.89 9.58 7.87
CA ASP A 173 12.91 8.25 7.28
C ASP A 173 12.91 8.33 5.75
N LYS A 174 13.98 7.82 5.15
CA LYS A 174 14.18 7.77 3.70
C LYS A 174 13.85 6.40 3.10
N GLN A 175 13.67 5.38 3.93
CA GLN A 175 13.51 3.98 3.51
C GLN A 175 12.04 3.51 3.55
N SER A 176 11.09 4.39 3.85
CA SER A 176 9.67 4.06 3.70
C SER A 176 9.04 4.64 2.45
N ILE A 177 8.02 3.95 1.95
CA ILE A 177 7.05 4.45 0.98
C ILE A 177 5.81 4.87 1.75
N GLY A 178 5.34 6.09 1.49
CA GLY A 178 4.10 6.58 2.05
C GLY A 178 2.88 6.34 1.23
N ILE A 179 1.79 6.13 1.96
CA ILE A 179 0.44 6.08 1.42
C ILE A 179 -0.46 6.88 2.38
N GLU A 180 -1.02 7.99 1.89
CA GLU A 180 -2.08 8.69 2.61
C GLU A 180 -3.46 8.14 2.24
N ILE A 181 -4.22 7.69 3.23
CA ILE A 181 -5.64 7.42 3.10
C ILE A 181 -6.35 8.75 3.33
N THR A 182 -6.97 9.28 2.27
CA THR A 182 -7.55 10.62 2.26
C THR A 182 -9.05 10.54 2.50
N ASN A 183 -9.58 11.41 3.35
CA ASN A 183 -11.01 11.54 3.58
C ASN A 183 -11.48 12.99 3.37
N GLU A 184 -12.77 13.17 3.07
CA GLU A 184 -13.38 14.49 2.98
C GLU A 184 -13.69 15.02 4.39
N GLY A 185 -13.12 16.17 4.74
CA GLY A 185 -13.37 16.84 6.02
C GLY A 185 -12.68 16.19 7.22
N TYR A 186 -12.85 16.79 8.39
CA TYR A 186 -12.34 16.23 9.64
C TYR A 186 -13.15 14.99 10.07
N MET A 187 -12.46 13.97 10.60
CA MET A 187 -13.16 12.86 11.26
C MET A 187 -13.96 13.40 12.45
N LYS A 188 -15.27 13.23 12.43
CA LYS A 188 -16.14 13.53 13.57
C LYS A 188 -16.08 12.36 14.57
N ARG A 189 -16.25 12.62 15.88
CA ARG A 189 -16.36 11.53 16.89
C ARG A 189 -17.34 10.46 16.39
N ASN A 190 -16.95 9.19 16.51
CA ASN A 190 -17.70 8.00 16.10
C ASN A 190 -17.78 7.72 14.58
N THR A 191 -16.85 8.26 13.77
CA THR A 191 -16.75 7.88 12.34
C THR A 191 -15.94 6.59 12.21
N MET A 192 -16.54 5.54 11.65
CA MET A 192 -15.86 4.27 11.33
C MET A 192 -15.31 4.34 9.89
N VAL A 193 -14.00 4.15 9.72
CA VAL A 193 -13.39 4.02 8.40
C VAL A 193 -13.51 2.56 7.97
N ILE A 194 -14.34 2.30 6.95
CA ILE A 194 -14.47 0.97 6.35
C ILE A 194 -13.61 0.94 5.08
N LEU A 195 -12.48 0.23 5.13
CA LEU A 195 -11.69 -0.09 3.95
C LEU A 195 -12.32 -1.30 3.25
N TYR A 196 -13.16 -1.06 2.24
CA TYR A 196 -13.72 -2.14 1.42
C TYR A 196 -12.61 -2.76 0.56
N GLY A 197 -12.37 -4.07 0.73
CA GLY A 197 -11.62 -4.88 -0.25
C GLY A 197 -10.10 -4.91 -0.15
N LEU A 198 -9.49 -4.33 0.89
CA LEU A 198 -8.08 -4.53 1.20
C LEU A 198 -7.96 -5.37 2.46
N GLN A 199 -7.73 -6.67 2.31
CA GLN A 199 -7.34 -7.53 3.41
C GLN A 199 -5.88 -7.22 3.78
N VAL A 200 -5.67 -6.08 4.46
CA VAL A 200 -4.37 -5.77 5.06
C VAL A 200 -4.26 -6.67 6.28
N ILE A 201 -3.47 -7.74 6.18
CA ILE A 201 -2.98 -8.45 7.37
C ILE A 201 -2.00 -7.51 8.06
N LEU A 202 -2.51 -6.60 8.88
CA LEU A 202 -1.68 -5.90 9.85
C LEU A 202 -1.30 -6.94 10.89
N LYS A 203 -0.05 -7.42 10.84
CA LYS A 203 0.55 -8.07 12.02
C LYS A 203 0.66 -7.00 13.09
N SER A 204 -0.31 -6.94 14.00
CA SER A 204 -0.15 -6.20 15.24
C SER A 204 0.89 -6.94 16.08
N ASN A 205 2.14 -6.49 16.05
CA ASN A 205 2.94 -6.60 17.26
C ASN A 205 2.39 -5.54 18.20
N THR A 206 1.63 -5.99 19.18
CA THR A 206 1.04 -5.21 20.26
C THR A 206 2.08 -4.23 20.79
N ILE A 207 1.92 -2.93 20.53
CA ILE A 207 2.60 -1.90 21.30
C ILE A 207 1.80 -1.77 22.59
N ASP A 208 2.39 -2.30 23.65
CA ASP A 208 1.85 -2.29 25.01
C ASP A 208 1.58 -0.84 25.43
N HIS A 209 0.31 -0.48 25.63
CA HIS A 209 -0.10 0.81 26.14
C HIS A 209 0.23 0.88 27.64
N LYS A 210 1.47 1.26 27.97
CA LYS A 210 1.81 1.85 29.27
C LYS A 210 2.51 3.18 29.07
N MET A 211 1.74 4.18 28.67
CA MET A 211 2.08 5.59 28.95
C MET A 211 1.89 5.80 30.44
N ASN A 212 2.93 5.53 31.22
CA ASN A 212 3.00 5.98 32.59
C ASN A 212 3.03 7.50 32.60
N GLN A 213 2.19 8.02 33.50
CA GLN A 213 2.07 9.39 33.89
C GLN A 213 3.44 9.95 34.29
N TYR A 214 3.80 11.10 33.73
CA TYR A 214 4.74 12.02 34.37
C TYR A 214 4.00 13.34 34.58
N THR A 215 3.65 13.57 35.84
CA THR A 215 3.50 14.89 36.47
C THR A 215 4.80 15.68 36.38
#